data_AF-A0A811PTS2-F1
#
_entry.id   AF-A0A811PTS2-F1
#
_cell.length_a   1.000
_cell.length_b   1.000
_cell.length_c   1.000
_cell.angle_alpha   90.00
_cell.angle_beta   90.00
_cell.angle_gamma   90.00
#
_symmetry.space_group_name_H-M   'P 1'
#
loop_
_entity.id
_entity.type
_entity.pdbx_description
1 polymer ?
#
loop_
_entity_poly.entity_id
_entity_poly.type
_entity_poly.pdbx_seq_one_letter_code
_entity_poly.pdbx_strand_id
1 'polypeptide(L)'
;MAVPAPVVLGVAMVVVVLASSATGASGQLRMGFYAESCPGVERMVGDFVRQHVRRVPTVAAALLRLHFHDCFVRGGPSWRVPTGRRDGTVSTMQEALNDIPKHTMTFPELANLFASKGLGVRDLVWLSGIPTST
;
A
#
# COMPACT_ATOMS: atom_id res chain seq x y z
N MET A 1 46.93 -4.55 29.76
CA MET A 1 45.97 -5.27 30.62
C MET A 1 45.18 -6.22 29.72
N ALA A 2 45.46 -7.52 29.80
CA ALA A 2 44.82 -8.52 28.94
C ALA A 2 43.46 -8.90 29.54
N VAL A 3 42.39 -8.74 28.76
CA VAL A 3 41.03 -9.10 29.18
C VAL A 3 40.92 -10.63 29.15
N PRO A 4 40.43 -11.30 30.20
CA PRO A 4 40.37 -12.76 30.25
C PRO A 4 39.47 -13.32 29.14
N ALA A 5 39.94 -14.36 28.45
CA ALA A 5 39.24 -15.07 27.36
C ALA A 5 37.73 -15.35 27.59
N PRO A 6 37.26 -15.76 28.80
CA PRO A 6 35.83 -15.98 29.03
C PRO A 6 34.98 -14.71 28.91
N VAL A 7 35.54 -13.53 29.20
CA VAL A 7 34.84 -12.24 29.07
C VAL A 7 34.67 -11.86 27.61
N VAL A 8 35.70 -12.11 26.78
CA VAL A 8 35.64 -11.87 25.33
C VAL A 8 34.59 -12.77 24.67
N LEU A 9 34.54 -14.05 25.08
CA LEU A 9 33.56 -15.01 24.57
C LEU A 9 32.12 -14.64 24.97
N GLY A 10 31.93 -14.20 26.22
CA GLY A 10 30.63 -13.75 26.73
C GLY A 10 30.10 -12.51 26.00
N VAL A 11 30.96 -11.51 25.77
CA VAL A 11 30.59 -10.30 25.02
C VAL A 11 30.28 -10.63 23.56
N ALA A 12 31.06 -11.50 22.91
CA ALA A 12 30.81 -11.92 21.53
C ALA A 12 29.44 -12.62 21.38
N MET A 13 29.07 -13.49 22.33
CA MET A 13 27.77 -14.17 22.33
C MET A 13 26.60 -13.19 22.50
N VAL A 14 26.74 -12.19 23.38
CA VAL A 14 25.71 -11.15 23.57
C VAL A 14 25.52 -10.29 22.32
N VAL A 15 26.61 -9.95 21.62
CA VAL A 15 26.56 -9.18 20.36
C VAL A 15 25.86 -9.97 19.25
N VAL A 16 26.11 -11.28 19.13
CA VAL A 16 25.45 -12.15 18.14
C VAL A 16 23.95 -12.32 18.40
N VAL A 17 23.55 -12.42 19.68
CA VAL A 17 22.14 -12.51 20.07
C VAL A 17 21.39 -11.21 19.81
N LEU A 18 22.00 -10.05 20.05
CA LEU A 18 21.38 -8.75 19.72
C LEU A 18 21.22 -8.56 18.21
N ALA A 19 22.19 -8.99 17.40
CA ALA A 19 22.16 -8.85 15.95
C ALA A 19 21.08 -9.71 15.25
N SER A 20 20.64 -10.80 15.87
CA SER A 20 19.65 -11.73 15.30
C SER A 20 18.19 -11.31 15.51
N SER A 21 17.94 -10.26 16.31
CA SER A 21 16.59 -9.74 16.58
C SER A 21 16.05 -8.76 15.52
N ALA A 22 16.83 -8.44 14.49
CA ALA A 22 16.49 -7.43 13.47
C ALA A 22 15.88 -8.01 12.17
N THR A 23 15.16 -9.14 12.24
CA THR A 23 14.46 -9.67 11.05
C THR A 23 13.12 -8.97 10.86
N GLY A 24 13.15 -7.76 10.31
CA GLY A 24 11.93 -7.10 9.82
C GLY A 24 11.42 -7.84 8.59
N ALA A 25 10.29 -8.55 8.71
CA ALA A 25 9.64 -9.17 7.56
C ALA A 25 9.04 -8.07 6.65
N SER A 26 9.75 -7.72 5.59
CA SER A 26 9.21 -6.85 4.54
C SER A 26 8.41 -7.70 3.56
N GLY A 27 7.08 -7.68 3.67
CA GLY A 27 6.17 -8.18 2.63
C GLY A 27 6.23 -7.23 1.42
N GLN A 28 7.27 -7.37 0.59
CA GLN A 28 7.49 -6.44 -0.52
C GLN A 28 6.68 -6.87 -1.75
N LEU A 29 5.85 -5.96 -2.25
CA LEU A 29 5.13 -6.14 -3.51
C LEU A 29 6.11 -6.19 -4.68
N ARG A 30 5.82 -7.02 -5.68
CA ARG A 30 6.70 -7.23 -6.83
C ARG A 30 5.94 -7.14 -8.14
N MET A 31 6.60 -6.60 -9.16
CA MET A 31 6.05 -6.63 -10.52
C MET A 31 6.02 -8.08 -11.02
N GLY A 32 4.90 -8.50 -11.60
CA GLY A 32 4.72 -9.87 -12.07
C GLY A 32 4.77 -10.93 -10.97
N PHE A 33 4.29 -10.63 -9.76
CA PHE A 33 4.27 -11.59 -8.64
C PHE A 33 3.59 -12.92 -9.01
N TYR A 34 2.56 -12.88 -9.87
CA TYR A 34 1.81 -14.04 -10.32
C TYR A 34 2.31 -14.67 -11.63
N ALA A 35 3.48 -14.28 -12.15
CA ALA A 35 3.95 -14.73 -13.47
C ALA A 35 4.04 -16.26 -13.60
N GLU A 36 4.41 -16.96 -12.54
CA GLU A 36 4.53 -18.43 -12.55
C GLU A 36 3.29 -19.15 -12.01
N SER A 37 2.62 -18.58 -11.01
CA SER A 37 1.46 -19.22 -10.36
C SER A 37 0.14 -19.03 -11.11
N CYS A 38 -0.05 -17.85 -11.71
CA CYS A 38 -1.24 -17.51 -12.50
C CYS A 38 -0.87 -16.58 -13.66
N PRO A 39 -0.25 -17.12 -14.72
CA PRO A 39 0.19 -16.32 -15.86
C PRO A 39 -1.02 -15.66 -16.54
N GLY A 40 -0.92 -14.36 -16.80
CA GLY A 40 -1.97 -13.61 -17.51
C GLY A 40 -3.10 -13.06 -16.62
N VAL A 41 -3.01 -13.17 -15.29
CA VAL A 41 -4.03 -12.61 -14.37
C VAL A 41 -4.27 -11.11 -14.59
N GLU A 42 -3.21 -10.31 -14.77
CA GLU A 42 -3.33 -8.86 -15.02
C GLU A 42 -4.09 -8.57 -16.32
N ARG A 43 -3.87 -9.39 -17.36
CA ARG A 43 -4.58 -9.29 -18.63
C ARG A 43 -6.04 -9.68 -18.48
N MET A 44 -6.32 -10.80 -17.81
CA MET A 44 -7.68 -11.29 -17.61
C MET A 44 -8.53 -10.28 -16.83
N VAL A 45 -8.00 -9.74 -15.73
CA VAL A 45 -8.68 -8.68 -14.95
C VAL A 45 -8.87 -7.43 -15.81
N GLY A 46 -7.85 -7.02 -16.57
CA GLY A 46 -7.93 -5.87 -17.47
C GLY A 46 -9.00 -6.04 -18.56
N ASP A 47 -9.11 -7.22 -19.16
CA ASP A 47 -10.10 -7.52 -20.19
C ASP A 47 -11.52 -7.55 -19.62
N PHE A 48 -11.70 -8.15 -18.44
CA PHE A 48 -12.98 -8.18 -17.73
C PHE A 48 -13.45 -6.77 -17.36
N VAL A 49 -12.58 -5.96 -16.74
CA VAL A 49 -12.89 -4.57 -16.37
C VAL A 49 -13.21 -3.76 -17.63
N ARG A 50 -12.39 -3.86 -18.68
CA ARG A 50 -12.62 -3.13 -19.94
C ARG A 50 -13.96 -3.50 -20.59
N GLN A 51 -14.33 -4.78 -20.56
CA GLN A 51 -15.61 -5.24 -21.08
C GLN A 51 -16.79 -4.66 -20.29
N HIS A 52 -16.67 -4.60 -18.96
CA HIS A 52 -17.75 -4.11 -18.09
C HIS A 52 -17.86 -2.59 -18.08
N VAL A 53 -16.75 -1.85 -18.10
CA VAL A 53 -16.75 -0.38 -18.18
C VAL A 53 -17.39 0.09 -19.48
N ARG A 54 -17.22 -0.64 -20.59
CA ARG A 54 -17.92 -0.33 -21.85
C ARG A 54 -19.44 -0.47 -21.76
N ARG A 55 -19.94 -1.33 -20.87
CA ARG A 55 -21.39 -1.52 -20.65
C ARG A 55 -21.93 -0.56 -19.61
N VAL A 56 -21.17 -0.34 -18.53
CA VAL A 56 -21.56 0.47 -17.38
C VAL A 56 -20.38 1.38 -17.00
N PRO A 57 -20.33 2.61 -17.52
CA PRO A 57 -19.18 3.52 -17.30
C PRO A 57 -18.93 3.86 -15.83
N THR A 58 -19.97 3.85 -14.99
CA THR A 58 -19.87 4.19 -13.56
C THR A 58 -19.05 3.17 -12.75
N VAL A 59 -18.87 1.94 -13.25
CA VAL A 59 -18.06 0.90 -12.58
C VAL A 59 -16.60 1.31 -12.48
N ALA A 60 -16.06 2.05 -13.45
CA ALA A 60 -14.67 2.53 -13.39
C ALA A 60 -14.44 3.43 -12.16
N ALA A 61 -15.32 4.40 -11.96
CA ALA A 61 -15.27 5.30 -10.81
C ALA A 61 -15.49 4.55 -9.48
N ALA A 62 -16.40 3.57 -9.46
CA ALA A 62 -16.68 2.76 -8.28
C ALA A 62 -15.47 1.89 -7.87
N LEU A 63 -14.82 1.22 -8.82
CA LEU A 63 -13.63 0.41 -8.58
C LEU A 63 -12.46 1.26 -8.07
N LEU A 64 -12.25 2.43 -8.68
CA LEU A 64 -11.22 3.36 -8.26
C LEU A 64 -11.49 3.86 -6.84
N ARG A 65 -12.73 4.27 -6.54
CA ARG A 65 -13.14 4.67 -5.20
C ARG A 65 -12.93 3.55 -4.18
N LEU A 66 -13.34 2.32 -4.50
CA LEU A 66 -13.13 1.17 -3.61
C LEU A 66 -11.64 1.00 -3.30
N HIS A 67 -10.78 1.13 -4.31
CA HIS A 67 -9.33 1.06 -4.10
C HIS A 67 -8.82 2.21 -3.23
N PHE A 68 -9.29 3.45 -3.41
CA PHE A 68 -8.94 4.59 -2.56
C PHE A 68 -9.32 4.40 -1.08
N HIS A 69 -10.46 3.75 -0.85
CA HIS A 69 -10.93 3.44 0.50
C HIS A 69 -10.09 2.34 1.18
N ASP A 70 -9.45 1.47 0.40
CA ASP A 70 -8.57 0.40 0.89
C ASP A 70 -7.11 0.86 1.04
N CYS A 71 -6.61 1.64 0.07
CA CYS A 71 -5.26 2.19 0.06
C CYS A 71 -5.21 3.50 -0.75
N PHE A 72 -4.50 4.51 -0.25
CA PHE A 72 -4.22 5.70 -1.04
C PHE A 72 -3.07 5.41 -2.03
N VAL A 73 -3.39 5.27 -3.32
CA VAL A 73 -2.42 4.89 -4.35
C VAL A 73 -2.18 6.02 -5.33
N ARG A 74 -0.90 6.23 -5.67
CA ARG A 74 -0.46 7.18 -6.71
C ARG A 74 -0.43 6.47 -8.06
N GLY A 75 -1.01 7.07 -9.10
CA GLY A 75 -1.04 6.50 -10.45
C GLY A 75 -1.34 7.54 -11.53
N GLY A 76 -1.01 7.21 -12.79
CA GLY A 76 -1.36 7.99 -13.99
C GLY A 76 -2.52 7.35 -14.76
N PRO A 77 -2.76 7.64 -16.05
CA PRO A 77 -3.80 6.95 -16.85
C PRO A 77 -3.48 5.47 -17.12
N SER A 78 -2.20 5.09 -17.13
CA SER A 78 -1.74 3.70 -17.15
C SER A 78 -0.46 3.58 -16.33
N TRP A 79 -0.38 2.59 -15.45
CA TRP A 79 0.80 2.31 -14.65
C TRP A 79 0.89 0.82 -14.34
N ARG A 80 2.12 0.34 -14.07
CA ARG A 80 2.32 -1.04 -13.61
C ARG A 80 1.96 -1.15 -12.13
N VAL A 81 1.19 -2.17 -11.77
CA VAL A 81 0.75 -2.40 -10.40
C VAL A 81 1.60 -3.50 -9.78
N PRO A 82 2.39 -3.20 -8.73
CA PRO A 82 3.10 -4.26 -8.02
C PRO A 82 2.09 -5.10 -7.23
N THR A 83 2.14 -6.43 -7.42
CA THR A 83 1.18 -7.41 -6.89
C THR A 83 1.78 -8.22 -5.73
N GLY A 84 0.96 -9.07 -5.09
CA GLY A 84 1.37 -9.87 -3.92
C GLY A 84 0.89 -9.35 -2.57
N ARG A 85 -0.07 -8.40 -2.54
CA ARG A 85 -0.80 -8.06 -1.32
C ARG A 85 -1.53 -9.30 -0.80
N ARG A 86 -1.64 -9.39 0.52
CA ARG A 86 -2.42 -10.43 1.21
C ARG A 86 -3.62 -9.76 1.86
N ASP A 87 -4.76 -10.45 1.82
CA ASP A 87 -5.98 -9.93 2.40
C ASP A 87 -5.91 -9.99 3.93
N GLY A 88 -6.33 -8.91 4.59
CA GLY A 88 -6.47 -8.86 6.04
C GLY A 88 -7.67 -9.70 6.49
N THR A 89 -7.63 -10.21 7.72
CA THR A 89 -8.72 -11.00 8.32
C THR A 89 -9.64 -10.18 9.23
N VAL A 90 -9.37 -8.89 9.39
CA VAL A 90 -10.09 -7.98 10.29
C VAL A 90 -10.58 -6.76 9.49
N SER A 91 -11.82 -6.35 9.74
CA SER A 91 -12.41 -5.14 9.19
C SER A 91 -13.14 -4.40 10.30
N THR A 92 -12.74 -3.15 10.57
CA THR A 92 -13.28 -2.36 11.67
C THR A 92 -13.79 -1.00 11.18
N MET A 93 -15.04 -0.68 11.50
CA MET A 93 -15.64 0.61 11.11
C MET A 93 -14.88 1.81 11.68
N GLN A 94 -14.34 1.70 12.90
CA GLN A 94 -13.61 2.79 13.54
C GLN A 94 -12.35 3.18 12.78
N GLU A 95 -11.63 2.21 12.22
CA GLU A 95 -10.45 2.45 11.38
C GLU A 95 -10.83 3.25 10.13
N ALA A 96 -11.91 2.84 9.45
CA ALA A 96 -12.45 3.55 8.30
C ALA A 96 -12.85 5.00 8.64
N LEU A 97 -13.47 5.24 9.80
CA LEU A 97 -13.87 6.59 10.23
C LEU A 97 -12.68 7.50 10.57
N ASN A 98 -11.54 6.93 10.94
CA ASN A 98 -10.32 7.66 11.28
C ASN A 98 -9.46 7.96 10.06
N ASP A 99 -9.42 7.02 9.10
CA ASP A 99 -8.49 7.08 7.96
C ASP A 99 -9.11 7.66 6.67
N ILE A 100 -10.43 7.63 6.54
CA ILE A 100 -11.12 8.16 5.34
C ILE A 100 -11.39 9.66 5.53
N PRO A 101 -11.02 10.50 4.56
CA PRO A 101 -11.29 11.93 4.62
C PRO A 101 -12.79 12.20 4.66
N LYS A 102 -13.20 13.02 5.64
CA LYS A 102 -14.58 13.48 5.75
C LYS A 102 -14.79 14.69 4.86
N HIS A 103 -15.96 14.79 4.24
CA HIS A 103 -16.33 15.93 3.41
C HIS A 103 -16.36 17.28 4.17
N THR A 104 -16.39 17.24 5.50
CA THR A 104 -16.39 18.42 6.37
C THR A 104 -15.01 18.83 6.88
N MET A 105 -13.94 18.06 6.56
CA MET A 105 -12.58 18.39 7.02
C MET A 105 -12.06 19.66 6.36
N THR A 106 -11.34 20.47 7.12
CA THR A 106 -10.62 21.63 6.59
C THR A 106 -9.36 21.20 5.85
N PHE A 107 -8.85 22.06 4.97
CA PHE A 107 -7.62 21.78 4.22
C PHE A 107 -6.41 21.34 5.08
N PRO A 108 -6.05 22.01 6.20
CA PRO A 108 -4.91 21.58 7.02
C PRO A 108 -5.14 20.21 7.68
N GLU A 109 -6.37 19.89 8.10
CA GLU A 109 -6.70 18.56 8.64
C GLU A 109 -6.54 17.48 7.55
N LEU A 110 -7.02 17.77 6.35
CA LEU A 110 -6.90 16.87 5.20
C LEU A 110 -5.44 16.67 4.77
N ALA A 111 -4.63 17.73 4.78
CA ALA A 111 -3.20 17.67 4.48
C ALA A 111 -2.45 16.83 5.52
N ASN A 112 -2.79 16.96 6.81
CA ASN A 112 -2.20 16.16 7.88
C ASN A 112 -2.59 14.68 7.76
N LEU A 113 -3.84 14.38 7.41
CA LEU A 113 -4.29 13.02 7.17
C LEU A 113 -3.48 12.36 6.04
N PHE A 114 -3.31 13.05 4.91
CA PHE A 114 -2.51 12.54 3.79
C PHE A 114 -1.03 12.40 4.17
N ALA A 115 -0.47 13.36 4.92
CA ALA A 115 0.90 13.30 5.41
C ALA A 115 1.13 12.07 6.31
N SER A 116 0.15 11.69 7.14
CA SER A 116 0.23 10.48 7.98
C SER A 116 0.30 9.17 7.16
N LYS A 117 -0.17 9.19 5.90
CA LYS A 117 -0.07 8.09 4.94
C LYS A 117 1.15 8.22 4.01
N GLY A 118 2.06 9.16 4.28
CA GLY A 118 3.24 9.41 3.45
C GLY A 118 2.93 10.12 2.12
N LEU A 119 1.79 10.82 2.04
CA LEU A 119 1.36 11.57 0.86
C LEU A 119 1.50 13.07 1.09
N GLY A 120 2.04 13.79 0.11
CA GLY A 120 2.20 15.23 0.17
C GLY A 120 0.97 15.99 -0.31
N VAL A 121 0.99 17.31 -0.16
CA VAL A 121 -0.06 18.20 -0.68
C VAL A 121 -0.25 18.04 -2.19
N ARG A 122 0.83 17.78 -2.94
CA ARG A 122 0.73 17.53 -4.38
C ARG A 122 -0.08 16.28 -4.68
N ASP A 123 0.11 15.21 -3.90
CA ASP A 123 -0.65 13.97 -4.07
C ASP A 123 -2.11 14.18 -3.64
N LEU A 124 -2.35 14.93 -2.56
CA LEU A 124 -3.71 15.33 -2.18
C LEU A 124 -4.45 16.01 -3.34
N VAL A 125 -3.82 16.97 -4.02
CA VAL A 125 -4.41 17.67 -5.16
C VAL A 125 -4.63 16.73 -6.35
N TRP A 126 -3.67 15.84 -6.65
CA TRP A 126 -3.83 14.86 -7.73
C TRP A 126 -4.96 13.85 -7.46
N LEU A 127 -5.07 13.38 -6.22
CA LEU A 127 -6.03 12.34 -5.83
C LEU A 127 -7.43 12.92 -5.59
N SER A 128 -7.55 14.19 -5.19
CA SER A 128 -8.83 14.90 -5.15
C SER A 128 -9.30 15.32 -6.55
N GLY A 129 -8.35 15.56 -7.45
CA GLY A 129 -8.58 15.97 -8.82
C GLY A 129 -8.78 14.83 -9.80
N ILE A 130 -8.90 13.56 -9.36
CA ILE A 130 -9.13 12.40 -10.24
C ILE A 130 -10.28 12.72 -11.19
N PRO A 131 -9.97 13.00 -12.46
CA PRO A 131 -10.99 13.39 -13.41
C PRO A 131 -11.72 12.12 -13.84
N THR A 132 -13.02 12.27 -14.03
CA THR A 132 -13.83 11.52 -15.00
C THR A 132 -13.17 11.65 -16.39
N SER A 133 -12.08 10.92 -16.62
CA SER A 133 -11.42 10.90 -17.92
C SER A 133 -12.32 10.14 -18.89
N THR A 134 -12.80 10.91 -19.85
CA THR A 134 -13.39 10.47 -21.12
C THR A 134 -12.35 9.68 -21.92
#